data_AF-A0A2A2L6Z4-F1
#
_entry.id   AF-A0A2A2L6Z4-F1
#
_cell.length_a   1.000
_cell.length_b   1.000
_cell.length_c   1.000
_cell.angle_alpha   90.00
_cell.angle_beta   90.00
_cell.angle_gamma   90.00
#
_symmetry.space_group_name_H-M   'P 1'
#
loop_
_entity.id
_entity.type
_entity.pdbx_description
1 polymer ?
#
loop_
_entity_poly.entity_id
_entity_poly.type
_entity_poly.pdbx_seq_one_letter_code
_entity_poly.pdbx_strand_id
1 'polypeptide(L)'
;MAVVRAIADIMKATHPIVLHCSAGVGRTGALAMIVDMIDTLNNDIEVRSAKDVLLRVRDHRFNSVQTYSQYLFVHSIFLAYLNMKKLLTEEEQAKAEAFYESYRAAEPAPRMTKTGQALL
;
A
#
# COMPACT_ATOMS: atom_id res chain seq x y z
N MET A 1 -9.42 -3.49 6.41
CA MET A 1 -10.14 -4.24 5.35
C MET A 1 -10.90 -3.36 4.34
N ALA A 2 -11.29 -2.11 4.64
CA ALA A 2 -11.97 -1.25 3.66
C ALA A 2 -11.10 -0.89 2.43
N VAL A 3 -9.81 -0.61 2.63
CA VAL A 3 -8.87 -0.23 1.57
C VAL A 3 -8.69 -1.35 0.52
N VAL A 4 -8.55 -2.60 0.94
CA VAL A 4 -8.41 -3.75 0.02
C VAL A 4 -9.65 -3.92 -0.86
N ARG A 5 -10.84 -3.65 -0.33
CA ARG A 5 -12.09 -3.65 -1.12
C ARG A 5 -12.10 -2.53 -2.14
N ALA A 6 -11.71 -1.31 -1.76
CA ALA A 6 -11.62 -0.19 -2.69
C ALA A 6 -10.63 -0.48 -3.84
N ILE A 7 -9.50 -1.13 -3.53
CA ILE A 7 -8.54 -1.57 -4.57
C ILE A 7 -9.19 -2.56 -5.53
N ALA A 8 -9.98 -3.53 -5.05
CA ALA A 8 -10.66 -4.48 -5.92
C ALA A 8 -11.61 -3.80 -6.92
N ASP A 9 -12.20 -2.67 -6.57
CA ASP A 9 -13.05 -1.90 -7.49
C ASP A 9 -12.22 -1.05 -8.47
N ILE A 10 -11.11 -0.47 -8.02
CA ILE A 10 -10.11 0.18 -8.89
C ILE A 10 -9.61 -0.79 -9.97
N MET A 11 -9.29 -2.03 -9.59
CA MET A 11 -8.79 -3.06 -10.51
C MET A 11 -9.80 -3.48 -11.60
N LYS A 12 -11.09 -3.18 -11.45
CA LYS A 12 -12.12 -3.48 -12.44
C LYS A 12 -12.34 -2.33 -13.44
N ALA A 13 -11.72 -1.18 -13.24
CA ALA A 13 -11.97 -0.03 -14.09
C ALA A 13 -11.42 -0.27 -15.51
N THR A 14 -12.23 0.07 -16.50
CA THR A 14 -11.88 0.00 -17.93
C THR A 14 -11.40 1.35 -18.49
N HIS A 15 -11.32 2.36 -17.63
CA HIS A 15 -10.98 3.74 -17.97
C HIS A 15 -9.98 4.31 -16.96
N PRO A 16 -9.20 5.34 -17.32
CA PRO A 16 -8.27 5.98 -16.40
C PRO A 16 -8.97 6.47 -15.13
N ILE A 17 -8.40 6.15 -13.97
CA ILE A 17 -8.93 6.55 -12.66
C ILE A 17 -8.20 7.80 -12.18
N VAL A 18 -8.97 8.79 -11.70
CA VAL A 18 -8.40 9.98 -11.06
C VAL A 18 -8.15 9.69 -9.58
N LEU A 19 -6.88 9.61 -9.21
CA LEU A 19 -6.45 9.56 -7.80
C LEU A 19 -5.93 10.93 -7.38
N HIS A 20 -6.49 11.52 -6.33
CA HIS A 20 -5.99 12.78 -5.79
C HIS A 20 -5.99 12.79 -4.26
N CYS A 21 -5.18 13.68 -3.70
CA CYS A 21 -5.26 14.05 -2.30
C CYS A 21 -5.25 15.58 -2.20
N SER A 22 -4.22 16.18 -1.60
CA SER A 22 -3.96 17.62 -1.67
C SER A 22 -2.93 17.93 -2.76
N ALA A 23 -1.65 17.57 -2.56
CA ALA A 23 -0.60 17.75 -3.57
C ALA A 23 -0.53 16.63 -4.64
N GLY A 24 -1.31 15.56 -4.47
CA GLY A 24 -1.37 14.46 -5.44
C GLY A 24 -0.10 13.60 -5.54
N VAL A 25 0.69 13.50 -4.44
CA VAL A 25 1.97 12.75 -4.44
C VAL A 25 2.12 11.79 -3.24
N GLY A 26 1.66 12.16 -2.03
CA GLY A 26 1.83 11.31 -0.83
C GLY A 26 0.88 10.12 -0.78
N ARG A 27 -0.34 10.34 -0.27
CA ARG A 27 -1.40 9.31 -0.22
C ARG A 27 -1.78 8.80 -1.60
N THR A 28 -1.80 9.70 -2.59
CA THR A 28 -2.03 9.35 -4.00
C THR A 28 -0.96 8.39 -4.51
N GLY A 29 0.32 8.69 -4.30
CA GLY A 29 1.41 7.82 -4.72
C GLY A 29 1.42 6.48 -3.96
N ALA A 30 1.06 6.48 -2.67
CA ALA A 30 0.94 5.24 -1.90
C ALA A 30 -0.15 4.33 -2.47
N LEU A 31 -1.34 4.87 -2.77
CA LEU A 31 -2.42 4.08 -3.38
C LEU A 31 -2.05 3.62 -4.80
N ALA A 32 -1.45 4.49 -5.62
CA ALA A 32 -0.98 4.12 -6.95
C ALA A 32 0.05 2.99 -6.90
N MET A 33 1.00 3.04 -5.95
CA MET A 33 2.00 2.00 -5.75
C MET A 33 1.36 0.68 -5.30
N ILE A 34 0.38 0.70 -4.39
CA ILE A 34 -0.34 -0.52 -3.97
C ILE A 34 -1.06 -1.16 -5.16
N VAL A 35 -1.74 -0.35 -5.97
CA VAL A 35 -2.45 -0.82 -7.17
C VAL A 35 -1.47 -1.43 -8.17
N ASP A 36 -0.35 -0.75 -8.45
CA ASP A 36 0.70 -1.24 -9.35
C ASP A 36 1.32 -2.57 -8.88
N MET A 37 1.57 -2.73 -7.57
CA MET A 37 2.07 -3.99 -7.00
C MET A 37 1.07 -5.14 -7.13
N ILE A 38 -0.21 -4.88 -6.87
CA ILE A 38 -1.26 -5.90 -6.97
C ILE A 38 -1.54 -6.26 -8.43
N ASP A 39 -1.56 -5.28 -9.33
CA ASP A 39 -1.73 -5.51 -10.77
C ASP A 39 -0.56 -6.31 -11.34
N THR A 40 0.67 -5.93 -11.00
CA THR A 40 1.87 -6.69 -11.35
C THR A 40 1.78 -8.15 -10.90
N LEU A 41 1.40 -8.37 -9.64
CA LEU A 41 1.22 -9.72 -9.08
C LEU A 41 0.15 -10.52 -9.84
N ASN A 42 -1.00 -9.91 -10.15
CA ASN A 42 -2.10 -10.60 -10.83
C ASN A 42 -1.81 -10.91 -12.30
N ASN A 43 -0.86 -10.22 -12.91
CA ASN A 43 -0.41 -10.45 -14.28
C ASN A 43 0.88 -11.28 -14.37
N ASP A 44 1.31 -11.92 -13.26
CA ASP A 44 2.53 -12.73 -13.17
C ASP A 44 3.81 -12.01 -13.64
N ILE A 45 3.85 -10.68 -13.47
CA ILE A 45 5.02 -9.88 -13.82
C ILE A 45 6.03 -9.94 -12.67
N GLU A 46 7.28 -10.29 -12.97
CA GLU A 46 8.33 -10.36 -11.97
C GLU A 46 8.68 -8.96 -11.42
N VAL A 47 8.57 -8.80 -10.11
CA VAL A 47 9.08 -7.62 -9.39
C VAL A 47 10.21 -8.05 -8.48
N ARG A 48 11.41 -7.54 -8.79
CA ARG A 48 12.62 -7.81 -8.00
C ARG A 48 12.56 -7.17 -6.61
N SER A 49 12.00 -5.97 -6.49
CA SER A 49 11.86 -5.30 -5.20
C SER A 49 10.76 -4.24 -5.20
N ALA A 50 10.19 -3.97 -4.02
CA ALA A 50 9.28 -2.84 -3.84
C ALA A 50 9.94 -1.46 -4.09
N LYS A 51 11.28 -1.38 -4.01
CA LYS A 51 12.02 -0.17 -4.37
C LYS A 51 11.91 0.10 -5.87
N ASP A 52 11.94 -0.93 -6.71
CA ASP A 52 11.81 -0.77 -8.17
C ASP A 52 10.42 -0.26 -8.55
N VAL A 53 9.39 -0.78 -7.88
CA VAL A 53 8.00 -0.29 -8.00
C VAL A 53 7.92 1.18 -7.58
N LEU A 54 8.52 1.55 -6.44
CA LEU A 54 8.55 2.94 -6.00
C LEU A 54 9.23 3.87 -7.01
N LEU A 55 10.35 3.44 -7.60
CA LEU A 55 11.06 4.21 -8.63
C LEU A 55 10.19 4.39 -9.88
N ARG A 56 9.55 3.31 -10.37
CA ARG A 56 8.61 3.38 -11.50
C ARG A 56 7.46 4.34 -11.23
N VAL A 57 6.85 4.30 -10.04
CA VAL A 57 5.78 5.25 -9.68
C VAL A 57 6.30 6.69 -9.64
N ARG A 58 7.55 6.90 -9.18
CA ARG A 58 8.20 8.22 -9.14
C ARG A 58 8.59 8.75 -10.51
N ASP A 59 8.87 7.88 -11.48
CA ASP A 59 9.11 8.27 -12.87
C ASP A 59 7.86 8.85 -13.51
N HIS A 60 6.68 8.33 -13.18
CA HIS A 60 5.40 8.89 -13.65
C HIS A 60 4.97 10.14 -12.87
N ARG A 61 5.29 10.24 -11.58
CA ARG A 61 4.92 11.37 -10.72
C ARG A 61 5.98 11.61 -9.66
N PHE A 62 6.75 12.69 -9.84
CA PHE A 62 7.82 13.10 -8.93
C PHE A 62 7.38 13.12 -7.47
N ASN A 63 8.27 12.65 -6.59
CA ASN A 63 8.06 12.61 -5.13
C ASN A 63 6.84 11.79 -4.67
N SER A 64 6.38 10.84 -5.48
CA SER A 64 5.36 9.88 -5.06
C SER A 64 5.84 9.05 -3.87
N VAL A 65 4.94 8.81 -2.90
CA VAL A 65 5.25 8.22 -1.58
C VAL A 65 6.32 9.05 -0.86
N GLN A 66 5.87 10.03 -0.09
CA GLN A 66 6.74 11.08 0.45
C GLN A 66 7.39 10.71 1.79
N THR A 67 6.73 9.88 2.59
CA THR A 67 7.20 9.56 3.95
C THR A 67 7.47 8.09 4.11
N TYR A 68 8.36 7.76 5.05
CA TYR A 68 8.63 6.38 5.43
C TYR A 68 7.37 5.64 5.89
N SER A 69 6.51 6.31 6.66
CA SER A 69 5.22 5.75 7.09
C SER A 69 4.30 5.39 5.93
N GLN A 70 4.27 6.20 4.86
CA GLN A 70 3.50 5.87 3.65
C GLN A 70 4.08 4.65 2.94
N TYR A 71 5.41 4.54 2.86
CA TYR A 71 6.05 3.38 2.26
C TYR A 71 5.77 2.10 3.07
N LEU A 72 5.90 2.14 4.41
CA LEU A 72 5.52 1.03 5.27
C LEU A 72 4.04 0.66 5.14
N PHE A 73 3.15 1.65 5.02
CA PHE A 73 1.74 1.42 4.78
C PHE A 73 1.47 0.68 3.45
N VAL A 74 2.22 0.98 2.39
CA VAL A 74 2.13 0.21 1.13
C VAL A 74 2.41 -1.27 1.37
N HIS A 75 3.50 -1.58 2.09
CA HIS A 75 3.89 -2.95 2.45
C HIS A 75 2.83 -3.65 3.31
N SER A 76 2.29 -2.96 4.32
CA SER A 76 1.27 -3.53 5.20
C SER A 76 0.00 -3.90 4.43
N ILE A 77 -0.44 -3.09 3.48
CA ILE A 77 -1.60 -3.40 2.63
C ILE A 77 -1.28 -4.53 1.65
N PHE A 78 -0.08 -4.55 1.07
CA PHE A 78 0.31 -5.60 0.12
C PHE A 78 0.41 -6.97 0.80
N LEU A 79 1.04 -7.06 1.98
CA LEU A 79 1.07 -8.28 2.78
C LEU A 79 -0.32 -8.73 3.20
N ALA A 80 -1.22 -7.79 3.53
CA ALA A 80 -2.61 -8.12 3.87
C ALA A 80 -3.34 -8.73 2.67
N TYR A 81 -3.08 -8.21 1.46
CA TYR A 81 -3.61 -8.77 0.22
C TYR A 81 -3.10 -10.19 -0.04
N LEU A 82 -1.78 -10.43 0.08
CA LEU A 82 -1.18 -11.75 -0.10
C LEU A 82 -1.74 -12.78 0.89
N ASN A 83 -1.88 -12.40 2.16
CA ASN A 83 -2.49 -13.23 3.19
C ASN A 83 -3.95 -13.56 2.88
N MET A 84 -4.75 -12.58 2.43
CA MET A 84 -6.13 -12.80 2.01
C MET A 84 -6.25 -13.77 0.83
N LYS A 85 -5.31 -13.72 -0.11
CA LYS A 85 -5.23 -14.63 -1.26
C LYS A 85 -4.58 -15.97 -0.94
N LYS A 86 -4.07 -16.16 0.28
CA LYS A 86 -3.33 -17.35 0.73
C LYS A 86 -2.13 -17.66 -0.18
N LEU A 87 -1.41 -16.61 -0.59
CA LEU A 87 -0.25 -16.72 -1.49
C LEU A 87 1.08 -16.80 -0.73
N LEU A 88 1.06 -16.72 0.60
CA LEU A 88 2.25 -16.80 1.43
C LEU A 88 2.49 -18.24 1.88
N THR A 89 3.75 -18.67 1.82
CA THR A 89 4.24 -19.87 2.49
C THR A 89 4.22 -19.69 4.02
N GLU A 90 4.33 -20.78 4.78
CA GLU A 90 4.38 -20.70 6.25
C GLU A 90 5.57 -19.86 6.75
N GLU A 91 6.72 -19.93 6.08
CA GLU A 91 7.89 -19.13 6.40
C GLU A 91 7.64 -17.64 6.14
N GLU A 92 7.04 -17.30 4.99
CA GLU A 92 6.70 -15.91 4.65
C GLU A 92 5.61 -15.35 5.56
N GLN A 93 4.67 -16.20 6.01
CA GLN A 93 3.65 -15.82 6.97
C GLN A 93 4.28 -15.40 8.30
N ALA A 94 5.27 -16.14 8.80
CA ALA A 94 6.00 -15.78 10.01
C ALA A 94 6.75 -14.45 9.86
N LYS A 95 7.38 -14.22 8.70
CA LYS A 95 8.03 -12.93 8.38
C LYS A 95 7.01 -11.78 8.31
N ALA A 96 5.85 -12.02 7.72
CA ALA A 96 4.77 -11.04 7.65
C ALA A 96 4.24 -10.67 9.05
N GLU A 97 4.08 -11.64 9.95
CA GLU A 97 3.65 -11.34 11.32
C GLU A 97 4.71 -10.53 12.09
N ALA A 98 5.99 -10.90 11.96
CA ALA A 98 7.09 -10.13 12.55
C ALA A 98 7.13 -8.68 12.01
N PHE A 99 6.88 -8.50 10.71
CA PHE A 99 6.71 -7.17 10.13
C PHE A 99 5.55 -6.42 10.80
N TYR A 100 4.36 -7.04 10.93
CA TYR A 100 3.21 -6.38 11.53
C TYR A 100 3.41 -6.02 13.00
N GLU A 101 4.11 -6.86 13.77
CA GLU A 101 4.48 -6.55 15.14
C GLU A 101 5.35 -5.29 15.21
N SER A 102 6.41 -5.24 14.41
CA SER A 102 7.28 -4.06 14.32
C SER A 102 6.54 -2.81 13.81
N TYR A 103 5.64 -2.99 12.84
CA TYR A 103 4.84 -1.92 12.25
C TYR A 103 3.88 -1.33 13.30
N ARG A 104 3.15 -2.16 14.03
CA ARG A 104 2.25 -1.74 15.11
C ARG A 104 2.98 -1.04 16.25
N ALA A 105 4.18 -1.51 16.61
CA ALA A 105 5.01 -0.86 17.63
C ALA A 105 5.54 0.52 17.18
N ALA A 106 5.73 0.71 15.87
CA ALA A 106 6.23 1.94 15.27
C ALA A 106 5.12 2.94 14.87
N GLU A 107 3.85 2.53 14.86
CA GLU A 107 2.75 3.45 14.55
C GLU A 107 2.67 4.55 15.62
N PRO A 108 2.81 5.83 15.25
CA PRO A 108 2.47 6.90 16.18
C PRO A 108 0.97 6.78 16.50
N ALA A 109 0.60 6.98 17.77
CA ALA A 109 -0.80 6.95 18.21
C ALA A 109 -1.68 7.73 17.21
N PRO A 110 -2.87 7.20 16.85
CA PRO A 110 -3.70 7.80 15.81
C PRO A 110 -3.89 9.28 16.09
N ARG A 111 -3.71 10.13 15.07
CA ARG A 111 -3.98 11.56 15.21
C ARG A 111 -5.44 11.69 15.63
N MET A 112 -5.63 12.16 16.86
CA MET A 112 -6.97 12.42 17.36
C MET A 112 -7.52 13.66 16.67
N THR A 113 -8.77 13.58 16.27
CA THR A 113 -9.58 14.76 15.95
C THR A 113 -9.64 15.69 17.17
N LYS A 114 -10.00 16.96 16.97
CA LYS A 114 -10.22 17.91 18.09
C LYS A 114 -11.27 17.43 19.12
N THR A 115 -12.05 16.40 18.77
CA THR A 115 -13.06 15.70 19.56
C THR A 115 -12.58 14.37 20.16
N GLY A 116 -11.29 14.01 20.04
CA GLY A 116 -10.73 12.80 20.66
C GLY A 116 -10.96 11.49 19.90
N GLN A 117 -11.54 11.54 18.70
CA GLN A 117 -11.77 10.35 17.87
C GLN A 117 -10.57 10.09 16.96
N ALA A 118 -10.19 8.81 16.80
CA ALA A 118 -9.15 8.39 15.87
C ALA A 118 -9.56 8.68 14.41
N LEU A 119 -8.70 9.36 13.66
CA LEU A 119 -8.82 9.45 12.21
C LEU A 119 -8.43 8.10 11.60
N LEU A 120 -9.40 7.41 10.96
CA LEU A 120 -9.15 6.26 10.10
C LEU A 120 -8.42 6.65 8.82
#